data_AF-A0A8E7EP71-F1
#
_entry.id   AF-A0A8E7EP71-F1
#
_cell.length_a   1.000
_cell.length_b   1.000
_cell.length_c   1.000
_cell.angle_alpha   90.00
_cell.angle_beta   90.00
_cell.angle_gamma   90.00
#
_symmetry.space_group_name_H-M   'P 1'
#
loop_
_entity.id
_entity.type
_entity.pdbx_description
1 polymer ?
#
loop_
_entity_poly.entity_id
_entity_poly.type
_entity_poly.pdbx_seq_one_letter_code
_entity_poly.pdbx_strand_id
1 'polypeptide(L)'
;LADVKDYKLTYYTPDYQVLDTDILAAFRMTPQPGVPPEEAGAAVAAESSTGTWTTVWTDGLTSLDRYKGRCYDIEPVVGEENQYIAYVAYPLDLFEEGSVTNLFTSIVGNVFGFKALRALRLEDLRIPPSYVKTFQGPPHGIQVERDKLNKYGRPYLGCTIKPKLGLSAKNYGRTCYEGLRGGLDFTKDDENVNSQPFMRWRDRFLFVAEAIYKAQAESGEIKGHYLNATAGTCEEMLKRAQCAKELGVPIVMHDYLTGGFTANTSLAHYCRDHSLLLHIHRAMHAVLDRQKIHGMHFRVLAKALRLSGGDHLHSGTVVGKLEGEREVTLGFVDLMRDNFSEKDRSRGIYFTQDWVSLPGTVPVASGGIHVWHMPALVEIFGDDACLQFGGGTLGHPWGNAPGAAANRIACEACVQARNEGRSLAEEGNVIIRDAAKWSPELSAACEV
;
A
#
# COMPACT_ATOMS: atom_id res chain seq x y z
N LEU A 1 3.60 -41.58 -21.87
CA LEU A 1 4.63 -41.38 -22.93
C LEU A 1 5.30 -40.05 -22.64
N ALA A 2 6.63 -40.00 -22.61
CA ALA A 2 7.36 -38.74 -22.47
C ALA A 2 7.27 -37.97 -23.80
N ASP A 3 6.80 -36.74 -23.76
CA ASP A 3 6.56 -35.92 -24.94
C ASP A 3 6.44 -34.44 -24.56
N VAL A 4 6.90 -33.54 -25.44
CA VAL A 4 6.71 -32.09 -25.31
C VAL A 4 5.41 -31.75 -26.03
N LYS A 5 4.46 -31.16 -25.30
CA LYS A 5 3.14 -30.83 -25.82
C LYS A 5 2.79 -29.38 -25.54
N ASP A 6 2.03 -28.78 -26.44
CA ASP A 6 1.45 -27.45 -26.26
C ASP A 6 0.66 -27.37 -24.94
N TYR A 7 0.91 -26.34 -24.13
CA TYR A 7 0.24 -26.13 -22.85
C TYR A 7 -1.28 -25.95 -23.04
N LYS A 8 -1.71 -25.32 -24.14
CA LYS A 8 -3.14 -25.06 -24.42
C LYS A 8 -3.99 -26.33 -24.45
N LEU A 9 -3.40 -27.50 -24.71
CA LEU A 9 -4.14 -28.77 -24.72
C LEU A 9 -4.67 -29.17 -23.34
N THR A 10 -4.06 -28.65 -22.26
CA THR A 10 -4.39 -29.03 -20.88
C THR A 10 -4.83 -27.84 -20.03
N TYR A 11 -4.20 -26.68 -20.22
CA TYR A 11 -4.32 -25.52 -19.34
C TYR A 11 -5.10 -24.34 -19.94
N TYR A 12 -5.50 -24.40 -21.22
CA TYR A 12 -6.50 -23.50 -21.80
C TYR A 12 -7.86 -24.19 -21.76
N THR A 13 -8.77 -23.67 -20.93
CA THR A 13 -10.08 -24.27 -20.65
C THR A 13 -11.16 -23.19 -20.72
N PRO A 14 -11.54 -22.73 -21.93
CA PRO A 14 -12.45 -21.59 -22.10
C PRO A 14 -13.88 -21.85 -21.58
N ASP A 15 -14.28 -23.11 -21.45
CA ASP A 15 -15.59 -23.49 -20.92
C ASP A 15 -15.62 -23.63 -19.38
N TYR A 16 -14.47 -23.42 -18.70
CA TYR A 16 -14.37 -23.58 -17.25
C TYR A 16 -15.24 -22.56 -16.51
N GLN A 17 -16.10 -23.07 -15.63
CA GLN A 17 -16.89 -22.25 -14.73
C GLN A 17 -16.08 -21.96 -13.47
N VAL A 18 -15.73 -20.69 -13.28
CA VAL A 18 -14.98 -20.25 -12.10
C VAL A 18 -15.74 -20.57 -10.82
N LEU A 19 -15.04 -21.13 -9.83
CA LEU A 19 -15.62 -21.41 -8.52
C LEU A 19 -15.48 -20.19 -7.62
N ASP A 20 -16.36 -20.08 -6.62
CA ASP A 20 -16.27 -19.02 -5.61
C ASP A 20 -14.99 -19.10 -4.77
N THR A 21 -14.42 -20.31 -4.67
CA THR A 21 -13.18 -20.60 -3.95
C THR A 21 -11.92 -20.41 -4.79
N ASP A 22 -12.04 -20.15 -6.10
CA ASP A 22 -10.86 -19.97 -6.94
C ASP A 22 -10.21 -18.61 -6.69
N ILE A 23 -8.88 -18.59 -6.56
CA ILE A 23 -8.11 -17.37 -6.76
C ILE A 23 -8.09 -17.07 -8.25
N LEU A 24 -8.43 -15.84 -8.65
CA LEU A 24 -8.37 -15.42 -10.06
C LEU A 24 -7.26 -14.42 -10.26
N ALA A 25 -6.57 -14.49 -11.40
CA ALA A 25 -5.57 -13.52 -11.81
C ALA A 25 -5.88 -12.97 -13.20
N ALA A 26 -5.71 -11.65 -13.36
CA ALA A 26 -5.73 -10.99 -14.66
C ALA A 26 -4.29 -10.62 -15.05
N PHE A 27 -3.76 -11.27 -16.08
CA PHE A 27 -2.43 -11.01 -16.61
C PHE A 27 -2.51 -10.26 -17.92
N ARG A 28 -1.90 -9.07 -17.99
CA ARG A 28 -1.57 -8.44 -19.26
C ARG A 28 -0.35 -9.13 -19.86
N MET A 29 -0.52 -9.81 -20.98
CA MET A 29 0.53 -10.56 -21.65
C MET A 29 0.84 -9.99 -23.03
N THR A 30 2.12 -9.97 -23.38
CA THR A 30 2.61 -9.69 -24.73
C THR A 30 3.38 -10.91 -25.23
N PRO A 31 2.77 -11.79 -26.04
CA PRO A 31 3.45 -12.95 -26.60
C PRO A 31 4.61 -12.58 -27.54
N GLN A 32 5.58 -13.47 -27.71
CA GLN A 32 6.54 -13.36 -28.80
C GLN A 32 5.85 -13.52 -30.16
N PRO A 33 6.39 -12.94 -31.25
CA PRO A 33 5.89 -13.19 -32.59
C PRO A 33 5.78 -14.68 -32.90
N GLY A 34 4.64 -15.11 -33.41
CA GLY A 34 4.37 -16.52 -33.75
C GLY A 34 3.89 -17.39 -32.58
N VAL A 35 3.86 -16.88 -31.34
CA VAL A 35 3.26 -17.58 -30.20
C VAL A 35 1.77 -17.23 -30.11
N PRO A 36 0.84 -18.20 -30.24
CA PRO A 36 -0.59 -17.94 -30.10
C PRO A 36 -0.94 -17.44 -28.68
N PRO A 37 -1.90 -16.52 -28.52
CA PRO A 37 -2.29 -16.01 -27.21
C PRO A 37 -2.84 -17.10 -26.29
N GLU A 38 -3.55 -18.10 -26.82
CA GLU A 38 -4.06 -19.24 -26.05
C GLU A 38 -2.92 -20.08 -25.47
N GLU A 39 -1.85 -20.28 -26.25
CA GLU A 39 -0.66 -21.00 -25.79
C GLU A 39 0.10 -20.18 -24.74
N ALA A 40 0.23 -18.87 -24.93
CA ALA A 40 0.84 -17.97 -23.96
C ALA A 40 0.08 -17.96 -22.62
N GLY A 41 -1.26 -17.82 -22.67
CA GLY A 41 -2.10 -17.84 -21.47
C GLY A 41 -2.07 -19.20 -20.76
N ALA A 42 -2.10 -20.30 -21.52
CA ALA A 42 -1.96 -21.65 -20.97
C ALA A 42 -0.58 -21.90 -20.34
N ALA A 43 0.50 -21.41 -20.94
CA ALA A 43 1.85 -21.51 -20.40
C ALA A 43 1.97 -20.77 -19.06
N VAL A 44 1.40 -19.56 -18.96
CA VAL A 44 1.31 -18.82 -17.69
C VAL A 44 0.54 -19.65 -16.67
N ALA A 45 -0.65 -20.16 -17.00
CA ALA A 45 -1.45 -20.97 -16.08
C ALA A 45 -0.75 -22.25 -15.62
N ALA A 46 -0.04 -22.94 -16.52
CA ALA A 46 0.67 -24.17 -16.23
C ALA A 46 1.83 -23.94 -15.25
N GLU A 47 2.74 -23.02 -15.58
CA GLU A 47 4.01 -22.81 -14.87
C GLU A 47 3.89 -21.90 -13.64
N SER A 48 2.65 -21.50 -13.31
CA SER A 48 2.25 -20.91 -12.03
C SER A 48 1.33 -21.82 -11.20
N SER A 49 1.17 -23.09 -11.61
CA SER A 49 0.42 -24.10 -10.87
C SER A 49 1.18 -25.43 -10.79
N THR A 50 1.02 -26.31 -11.78
CA THR A 50 1.48 -27.71 -11.73
C THR A 50 2.28 -28.16 -12.95
N GLY A 51 2.32 -27.35 -14.01
CA GLY A 51 2.93 -27.73 -15.29
C GLY A 51 4.45 -27.57 -15.33
N THR A 52 5.04 -28.24 -16.31
CA THR A 52 6.43 -28.03 -16.75
C THR A 52 6.54 -28.28 -18.26
N TRP A 53 7.70 -28.04 -18.85
CA TRP A 53 7.94 -28.05 -20.30
C TRP A 53 7.77 -29.42 -21.01
N THR A 54 7.66 -30.53 -20.28
CA THR A 54 7.47 -31.87 -20.86
C THR A 54 6.51 -32.70 -20.02
N THR A 55 5.84 -33.67 -20.65
CA THR A 55 4.89 -34.55 -19.98
C THR A 55 5.61 -35.40 -18.92
N VAL A 56 5.14 -35.35 -17.68
CA VAL A 56 5.67 -36.16 -16.58
C VAL A 56 4.66 -37.22 -16.16
N TRP A 57 5.12 -38.46 -15.98
CA TRP A 57 4.23 -39.58 -15.62
C TRP A 57 3.63 -39.42 -14.21
N THR A 58 4.29 -38.63 -13.36
CA THR A 58 3.86 -38.34 -11.98
C THR A 58 2.54 -37.57 -11.92
N ASP A 59 2.09 -36.95 -13.02
CA ASP A 59 0.75 -36.38 -13.11
C ASP A 59 -0.33 -37.46 -12.85
N GLY A 60 -0.05 -38.71 -13.23
CA GLY A 60 -0.94 -39.85 -12.98
C GLY A 60 -0.98 -40.33 -11.52
N LEU A 61 -0.14 -39.79 -10.64
CA LEU A 61 -0.18 -40.05 -9.20
C LEU A 61 -1.07 -39.04 -8.44
N THR A 62 -1.55 -38.00 -9.11
CA THR A 62 -2.37 -36.95 -8.53
C THR A 62 -3.62 -36.70 -9.38
N SER A 63 -4.50 -35.82 -8.91
CA SER A 63 -5.65 -35.36 -9.69
C SER A 63 -5.31 -34.03 -10.35
N LEU A 64 -4.69 -34.09 -11.53
CA LEU A 64 -4.34 -32.88 -12.29
C LEU A 64 -5.58 -32.01 -12.56
N ASP A 65 -6.73 -32.63 -12.83
CA ASP A 65 -7.98 -31.91 -13.03
C ASP A 65 -8.48 -31.16 -11.80
N ARG A 66 -8.03 -31.52 -10.59
CA ARG A 66 -8.24 -30.70 -9.38
C ARG A 66 -7.25 -29.55 -9.33
N TYR A 67 -5.96 -29.83 -9.46
CA TYR A 67 -4.88 -28.91 -9.09
C TYR A 67 -4.40 -27.96 -10.19
N LYS A 68 -4.66 -28.25 -11.48
CA LYS A 68 -4.18 -27.40 -12.56
C LYS A 68 -4.76 -25.99 -12.46
N GLY A 69 -3.92 -24.99 -12.67
CA GLY A 69 -4.36 -23.64 -13.04
C GLY A 69 -5.07 -23.67 -14.40
N ARG A 70 -6.00 -22.76 -14.63
CA ARG A 70 -6.85 -22.78 -15.83
C ARG A 70 -6.92 -21.40 -16.44
N CYS A 71 -6.31 -21.21 -17.60
CA CYS A 71 -6.58 -20.03 -18.44
C CYS A 71 -7.97 -20.20 -19.04
N TYR A 72 -8.95 -19.48 -18.49
CA TYR A 72 -10.37 -19.67 -18.83
C TYR A 72 -10.93 -18.58 -19.74
N ASP A 73 -10.24 -17.46 -19.89
CA ASP A 73 -10.66 -16.38 -20.80
C ASP A 73 -9.45 -15.56 -21.26
N ILE A 74 -9.52 -15.04 -22.48
CA ILE A 74 -8.49 -14.18 -23.08
C ILE A 74 -9.18 -13.09 -23.89
N GLU A 75 -8.90 -11.82 -23.57
CA GLU A 75 -9.41 -10.67 -24.34
C GLU A 75 -8.25 -9.83 -24.90
N PRO A 76 -8.37 -9.30 -26.13
CA PRO A 76 -7.39 -8.35 -26.65
C PRO A 76 -7.44 -7.02 -25.89
N VAL A 77 -6.29 -6.37 -25.71
CA VAL A 77 -6.23 -5.03 -25.12
C VAL A 77 -6.53 -3.98 -26.19
N VAL A 78 -7.61 -3.23 -26.02
CA VAL A 78 -8.00 -2.15 -26.94
C VAL A 78 -6.88 -1.12 -27.10
N GLY A 79 -6.53 -0.81 -28.35
CA GLY A 79 -5.52 0.18 -28.71
C GLY A 79 -4.08 -0.32 -28.68
N GLU A 80 -3.84 -1.57 -28.29
CA GLU A 80 -2.51 -2.18 -28.28
C GLU A 80 -2.44 -3.34 -29.29
N GLU A 81 -1.35 -3.41 -30.05
CA GLU A 81 -1.10 -4.52 -30.96
C GLU A 81 -0.45 -5.69 -30.21
N ASN A 82 -0.99 -6.91 -30.38
CA ASN A 82 -0.46 -8.14 -29.80
C ASN A 82 -0.31 -8.11 -28.25
N GLN A 83 -1.25 -7.44 -27.57
CA GLN A 83 -1.42 -7.48 -26.12
C GLN A 83 -2.80 -8.03 -25.75
N TYR A 84 -2.83 -8.85 -24.71
CA TYR A 84 -4.03 -9.53 -24.25
C TYR A 84 -4.12 -9.49 -22.73
N ILE A 85 -5.33 -9.56 -22.18
CA ILE A 85 -5.56 -9.94 -20.80
C ILE A 85 -5.92 -11.42 -20.78
N ALA A 86 -5.08 -12.25 -20.15
CA ALA A 86 -5.39 -13.64 -19.84
C ALA A 86 -5.93 -13.74 -18.41
N TYR A 87 -7.07 -14.41 -18.27
CA TYR A 87 -7.69 -14.69 -16.98
C TYR A 87 -7.39 -16.13 -16.56
N VAL A 88 -6.74 -16.29 -15.40
CA VAL A 88 -6.35 -17.59 -14.87
C VAL A 88 -7.06 -17.86 -13.56
N ALA A 89 -7.67 -19.03 -13.42
CA ALA A 89 -8.26 -19.53 -12.18
C ALA A 89 -7.36 -20.57 -11.52
N TYR A 90 -7.12 -20.41 -10.22
CA TYR A 90 -6.30 -21.29 -9.40
C TYR A 90 -7.14 -21.91 -8.29
N PRO A 91 -7.16 -23.25 -8.17
CA PRO A 91 -7.79 -23.94 -7.05
C PRO A 91 -7.22 -23.46 -5.71
N LEU A 92 -8.09 -23.28 -4.71
CA LEU A 92 -7.72 -22.83 -3.37
C LEU A 92 -6.61 -23.68 -2.74
N ASP A 93 -6.67 -24.99 -2.93
CA ASP A 93 -5.77 -25.97 -2.29
C ASP A 93 -4.31 -25.87 -2.74
N LEU A 94 -4.00 -25.03 -3.75
CA LEU A 94 -2.62 -24.75 -4.15
C LEU A 94 -1.88 -23.83 -3.18
N PHE A 95 -2.60 -23.14 -2.31
CA PHE A 95 -2.06 -22.02 -1.54
C PHE A 95 -2.00 -22.33 -0.06
N GLU A 96 -0.84 -22.10 0.54
CA GLU A 96 -0.64 -22.15 1.99
C GLU A 96 -1.48 -21.06 2.67
N GLU A 97 -2.25 -21.44 3.69
CA GLU A 97 -3.09 -20.56 4.48
C GLU A 97 -2.26 -19.47 5.17
N GLY A 98 -2.71 -18.21 5.10
CA GLY A 98 -2.05 -17.09 5.77
C GLY A 98 -0.69 -16.66 5.16
N SER A 99 -0.32 -17.18 3.98
CA SER A 99 1.00 -16.96 3.38
C SER A 99 0.94 -16.18 2.06
N VAL A 100 1.07 -14.84 2.14
CA VAL A 100 1.24 -13.99 0.94
C VAL A 100 2.50 -14.40 0.16
N THR A 101 3.54 -14.83 0.86
CA THR A 101 4.77 -15.35 0.25
C THR A 101 4.46 -16.52 -0.67
N ASN A 102 3.74 -17.55 -0.20
CA ASN A 102 3.37 -18.71 -1.02
C ASN A 102 2.46 -18.33 -2.20
N LEU A 103 1.46 -17.46 -1.97
CA LEU A 103 0.59 -16.92 -3.02
C LEU A 103 1.41 -16.32 -4.18
N PHE A 104 2.40 -15.48 -3.86
CA PHE A 104 3.25 -14.85 -4.87
C PHE A 104 4.30 -15.79 -5.45
N THR A 105 4.81 -16.76 -4.67
CA THR A 105 5.70 -17.81 -5.20
C THR A 105 5.04 -18.56 -6.35
N SER A 106 3.75 -18.88 -6.26
CA SER A 106 3.03 -19.53 -7.36
C SER A 106 2.74 -18.56 -8.51
N ILE A 107 2.03 -17.46 -8.24
CA ILE A 107 1.45 -16.59 -9.29
C ILE A 107 2.51 -15.78 -10.04
N VAL A 108 3.57 -15.33 -9.36
CA VAL A 108 4.59 -14.44 -9.94
C VAL A 108 6.02 -14.99 -9.84
N GLY A 109 6.20 -16.27 -9.46
CA GLY A 109 7.52 -16.86 -9.24
C GLY A 109 8.39 -16.92 -10.49
N ASN A 110 7.93 -17.65 -11.52
CA ASN A 110 8.75 -17.96 -12.70
C ASN A 110 8.21 -17.37 -14.02
N VAL A 111 6.89 -17.21 -14.13
CA VAL A 111 6.21 -16.92 -15.41
C VAL A 111 6.61 -15.59 -16.06
N PHE A 112 7.17 -14.65 -15.29
CA PHE A 112 7.67 -13.37 -15.81
C PHE A 112 8.98 -13.49 -16.61
N GLY A 113 9.71 -14.60 -16.44
CA GLY A 113 10.96 -14.90 -17.16
C GLY A 113 10.78 -15.81 -18.39
N PHE A 114 9.54 -16.14 -18.76
CA PHE A 114 9.25 -17.07 -19.85
C PHE A 114 9.68 -16.52 -21.21
N LYS A 115 10.55 -17.25 -21.94
CA LYS A 115 11.07 -16.82 -23.25
C LYS A 115 9.98 -16.61 -24.32
N ALA A 116 8.88 -17.34 -24.22
CA ALA A 116 7.73 -17.23 -25.13
C ALA A 116 6.92 -15.93 -24.94
N LEU A 117 7.18 -15.18 -23.86
CA LEU A 117 6.59 -13.89 -23.57
C LEU A 117 7.63 -12.78 -23.72
N ARG A 118 7.25 -11.68 -24.37
CA ARG A 118 8.05 -10.44 -24.40
C ARG A 118 7.88 -9.65 -23.11
N ALA A 119 6.67 -9.64 -22.59
CA ALA A 119 6.33 -8.96 -21.35
C ALA A 119 5.10 -9.63 -20.70
N LEU A 120 5.02 -9.51 -19.38
CA LEU A 120 3.91 -10.00 -18.58
C LEU A 120 3.72 -9.02 -17.42
N ARG A 121 2.46 -8.66 -17.14
CA ARG A 121 2.10 -7.84 -15.98
C ARG A 121 0.90 -8.44 -15.26
N LEU A 122 1.01 -8.62 -13.95
CA LEU A 122 -0.14 -8.97 -13.12
C LEU A 122 -0.94 -7.70 -12.81
N GLU A 123 -2.15 -7.60 -13.35
CA GLU A 123 -3.01 -6.41 -13.22
C GLU A 123 -3.89 -6.47 -11.96
N ASP A 124 -4.47 -7.62 -11.65
CA ASP A 124 -5.36 -7.77 -10.50
C ASP A 124 -5.48 -9.23 -10.03
N LEU A 125 -5.91 -9.41 -8.78
CA LEU A 125 -6.24 -10.70 -8.18
C LEU A 125 -7.64 -10.68 -7.55
N ARG A 126 -8.47 -11.69 -7.79
CA ARG A 126 -9.63 -11.99 -6.92
C ARG A 126 -9.17 -12.93 -5.83
N ILE A 127 -9.25 -12.49 -4.58
CA ILE A 127 -8.94 -13.33 -3.42
C ILE A 127 -10.27 -13.83 -2.84
N PRO A 128 -10.53 -15.15 -2.85
CA PRO A 128 -11.81 -15.67 -2.42
C PRO A 128 -11.97 -15.53 -0.89
N PRO A 129 -13.20 -15.36 -0.38
CA PRO A 129 -13.46 -15.24 1.06
C PRO A 129 -12.80 -16.33 1.90
N SER A 130 -12.83 -17.57 1.43
CA SER A 130 -12.21 -18.72 2.10
C SER A 130 -10.71 -18.52 2.34
N TYR A 131 -9.98 -17.90 1.40
CA TYR A 131 -8.56 -17.60 1.57
C TYR A 131 -8.36 -16.35 2.42
N VAL A 132 -9.16 -15.29 2.22
CA VAL A 132 -9.11 -14.05 3.04
C VAL A 132 -9.19 -14.38 4.53
N LYS A 133 -10.08 -15.30 4.94
CA LYS A 133 -10.27 -15.69 6.34
C LYS A 133 -9.09 -16.42 6.98
N THR A 134 -8.09 -16.84 6.20
CA THR A 134 -6.85 -17.43 6.73
C THR A 134 -5.84 -16.38 7.20
N PHE A 135 -6.06 -15.10 6.87
CA PHE A 135 -5.17 -14.00 7.22
C PHE A 135 -5.70 -13.20 8.40
N GLN A 136 -4.77 -12.64 9.18
CA GLN A 136 -5.10 -11.68 10.25
C GLN A 136 -5.63 -10.35 9.68
N GLY A 137 -5.02 -9.87 8.60
CA GLY A 137 -5.23 -8.52 8.09
C GLY A 137 -4.54 -7.44 8.91
N PRO A 138 -4.91 -6.15 8.72
CA PRO A 138 -4.34 -5.02 9.45
C PRO A 138 -4.40 -5.23 10.97
N PRO A 139 -3.33 -4.92 11.74
CA PRO A 139 -3.31 -5.10 13.19
C PRO A 139 -4.42 -4.36 13.94
N HIS A 140 -5.01 -3.31 13.41
CA HIS A 140 -6.11 -2.57 14.05
C HIS A 140 -7.14 -2.14 13.01
N GLY A 141 -6.66 -1.64 11.87
CA GLY A 141 -7.49 -1.03 10.84
C GLY A 141 -8.05 0.34 11.22
N ILE A 142 -8.71 0.97 10.24
CA ILE A 142 -9.13 2.37 10.27
C ILE A 142 -9.92 2.74 11.54
N GLN A 143 -10.95 1.94 11.88
CA GLN A 143 -11.88 2.27 12.96
C GLN A 143 -11.17 2.26 14.33
N VAL A 144 -10.47 1.17 14.64
CA VAL A 144 -9.77 1.02 15.92
C VAL A 144 -8.63 2.02 16.04
N GLU A 145 -7.95 2.37 14.95
CA GLU A 145 -6.96 3.45 14.97
C GLU A 145 -7.58 4.79 15.36
N ARG A 146 -8.73 5.17 14.78
CA ARG A 146 -9.43 6.40 15.15
C ARG A 146 -9.83 6.41 16.62
N ASP A 147 -10.33 5.29 17.12
CA ASP A 147 -10.71 5.12 18.51
C ASP A 147 -9.51 5.27 19.45
N LYS A 148 -8.37 4.64 19.11
CA LYS A 148 -7.13 4.74 19.87
C LYS A 148 -6.59 6.15 19.94
N LEU A 149 -6.71 6.92 18.87
CA LEU A 149 -6.16 8.28 18.76
C LEU A 149 -7.15 9.36 19.17
N ASN A 150 -8.44 9.00 19.33
CA ASN A 150 -9.56 9.91 19.56
C ASN A 150 -9.63 11.04 18.52
N LYS A 151 -9.55 10.66 17.23
CA LYS A 151 -9.50 11.60 16.08
C LYS A 151 -10.47 11.19 14.98
N TYR A 152 -11.50 12.00 14.76
CA TYR A 152 -12.58 11.73 13.81
C TYR A 152 -12.88 12.93 12.91
N GLY A 153 -13.58 12.68 11.79
CA GLY A 153 -14.16 13.72 10.94
C GLY A 153 -13.17 14.50 10.06
N ARG A 154 -11.90 14.08 10.01
CA ARG A 154 -10.89 14.61 9.08
C ARG A 154 -9.78 13.59 8.79
N PRO A 155 -9.00 13.79 7.72
CA PRO A 155 -7.74 13.08 7.50
C PRO A 155 -6.75 13.30 8.66
N TYR A 156 -5.93 12.30 8.92
CA TYR A 156 -4.73 12.47 9.74
C TYR A 156 -3.71 13.34 9.00
N LEU A 157 -2.91 14.11 9.76
CA LEU A 157 -1.80 14.89 9.22
C LEU A 157 -0.48 14.32 9.72
N GLY A 158 0.40 14.01 8.76
CA GLY A 158 1.72 13.45 9.02
C GLY A 158 2.85 14.27 8.40
N CYS A 159 4.09 13.95 8.78
CA CYS A 159 5.28 14.57 8.18
C CYS A 159 6.51 13.65 8.28
N THR A 160 7.15 13.37 7.14
CA THR A 160 8.48 12.74 7.12
C THR A 160 9.54 13.75 7.51
N ILE A 161 10.34 13.44 8.53
CA ILE A 161 11.46 14.27 8.97
C ILE A 161 12.50 14.41 7.85
N LYS A 162 13.06 15.62 7.69
CA LYS A 162 14.07 15.98 6.68
C LYS A 162 15.27 16.69 7.34
N PRO A 163 16.48 16.66 6.71
CA PRO A 163 16.85 15.89 5.51
C PRO A 163 16.69 14.38 5.72
N LYS A 164 16.59 13.59 4.63
CA LYS A 164 16.31 12.15 4.73
C LYS A 164 17.28 11.44 5.68
N LEU A 165 18.57 11.74 5.54
CA LEU A 165 19.67 11.17 6.35
C LEU A 165 20.57 12.30 6.86
N GLY A 166 21.32 12.03 7.93
CA GLY A 166 22.37 12.91 8.45
C GLY A 166 22.01 13.70 9.72
N LEU A 167 20.75 13.70 10.16
CA LEU A 167 20.38 14.26 11.47
C LEU A 167 20.87 13.35 12.61
N SER A 168 21.37 13.96 13.69
CA SER A 168 21.59 13.25 14.96
C SER A 168 20.27 12.96 15.67
N ALA A 169 20.26 11.97 16.56
CA ALA A 169 19.07 11.56 17.31
C ALA A 169 18.40 12.72 18.08
N LYS A 170 19.19 13.56 18.74
CA LYS A 170 18.69 14.73 19.48
C LYS A 170 18.00 15.74 18.55
N ASN A 171 18.59 16.02 17.40
CA ASN A 171 17.99 16.92 16.42
C ASN A 171 16.76 16.29 15.76
N TYR A 172 16.74 14.97 15.60
CA TYR A 172 15.55 14.23 15.15
C TYR A 172 14.37 14.43 16.10
N GLY A 173 14.60 14.25 17.41
CA GLY A 173 13.61 14.50 18.46
C GLY A 173 13.12 15.96 18.46
N ARG A 174 14.03 16.94 18.30
CA ARG A 174 13.63 18.36 18.17
C ARG A 174 12.70 18.58 16.98
N THR A 175 13.06 18.07 15.80
CA THR A 175 12.25 18.25 14.58
C THR A 175 10.88 17.57 14.72
N CYS A 176 10.83 16.39 15.35
CA CYS A 176 9.60 15.68 15.71
C CYS A 176 8.71 16.54 16.62
N TYR A 177 9.25 17.03 17.74
CA TYR A 177 8.52 17.86 18.70
C TYR A 177 7.92 19.10 18.04
N GLU A 178 8.71 19.84 17.27
CA GLU A 178 8.26 21.06 16.60
C GLU A 178 7.12 20.81 15.60
N GLY A 179 7.16 19.70 14.85
CA GLY A 179 6.07 19.34 13.94
C GLY A 179 4.79 18.94 14.69
N LEU A 180 4.91 18.12 15.74
CA LEU A 180 3.77 17.63 16.51
C LEU A 180 3.07 18.75 17.30
N ARG A 181 3.84 19.62 17.98
CA ARG A 181 3.28 20.74 18.74
C ARG A 181 2.59 21.77 17.85
N GLY A 182 3.00 21.87 16.59
CA GLY A 182 2.42 22.78 15.61
C GLY A 182 1.07 22.32 15.04
N GLY A 183 0.62 21.09 15.35
CA GLY A 183 -0.73 20.63 15.00
C GLY A 183 -0.79 19.35 14.17
N LEU A 184 0.34 18.76 13.76
CA LEU A 184 0.36 17.44 13.14
C LEU A 184 -0.08 16.36 14.15
N ASP A 185 -0.72 15.32 13.63
CA ASP A 185 -1.05 14.12 14.42
C ASP A 185 0.18 13.23 14.53
N PHE A 186 0.95 13.16 13.44
CA PHE A 186 2.10 12.30 13.30
C PHE A 186 3.33 12.99 12.70
N THR A 187 4.50 12.46 13.06
CA THR A 187 5.70 12.56 12.24
C THR A 187 6.21 11.14 11.94
N LYS A 188 7.20 10.98 11.06
CA LYS A 188 7.76 9.66 10.77
C LYS A 188 9.24 9.68 10.47
N ASP A 189 9.86 8.55 10.75
CA ASP A 189 11.15 8.18 10.18
C ASP A 189 11.07 8.24 8.65
N ASP A 190 12.15 8.62 7.98
CA ASP A 190 12.26 8.42 6.54
C ASP A 190 12.49 6.92 6.26
N GLU A 191 12.09 6.39 5.09
CA GLU A 191 12.15 4.94 4.85
C GLU A 191 13.58 4.40 4.98
N ASN A 192 14.57 5.21 4.59
CA ASN A 192 15.96 4.83 4.69
C ASN A 192 16.61 5.18 6.05
N VAL A 193 15.87 5.67 7.05
CA VAL A 193 16.37 5.88 8.41
C VAL A 193 16.15 4.60 9.22
N ASN A 194 17.22 3.86 9.48
CA ASN A 194 17.18 2.63 10.27
C ASN A 194 18.12 2.78 11.48
N SER A 195 19.39 2.37 11.34
CA SER A 195 20.43 2.53 12.37
C SER A 195 21.80 2.77 11.74
N GLN A 196 22.12 4.03 11.46
CA GLN A 196 23.34 4.43 10.77
C GLN A 196 24.42 4.94 11.74
N PRO A 197 25.69 5.07 11.29
CA PRO A 197 26.75 5.64 12.12
C PRO A 197 26.43 7.03 12.70
N PHE A 198 25.71 7.88 11.95
CA PHE A 198 25.36 9.24 12.41
C PHE A 198 24.20 9.26 13.41
N MET A 199 23.40 8.19 13.50
CA MET A 199 22.23 8.09 14.37
C MET A 199 21.83 6.62 14.56
N ARG A 200 22.17 6.06 15.74
CA ARG A 200 21.73 4.73 16.13
C ARG A 200 20.24 4.75 16.50
N TRP A 201 19.54 3.67 16.18
CA TRP A 201 18.09 3.61 16.31
C TRP A 201 17.61 3.84 17.75
N ARG A 202 18.31 3.28 18.73
CA ARG A 202 17.87 3.37 20.14
C ARG A 202 17.91 4.80 20.66
N ASP A 203 18.95 5.56 20.32
CA ASP A 203 19.05 6.98 20.69
C ASP A 203 17.91 7.78 20.07
N ARG A 204 17.61 7.53 18.79
CA ARG A 204 16.49 8.17 18.08
C ARG A 204 15.17 7.88 18.77
N PHE A 205 14.90 6.62 19.11
CA PHE A 205 13.66 6.20 19.75
C PHE A 205 13.44 6.93 21.08
N LEU A 206 14.49 7.08 21.89
CA LEU A 206 14.41 7.78 23.17
C LEU A 206 14.09 9.28 23.02
N PHE A 207 14.85 10.00 22.18
CA PHE A 207 14.60 11.43 21.97
C PHE A 207 13.27 11.71 21.27
N VAL A 208 12.81 10.81 20.41
CA VAL A 208 11.50 10.91 19.76
C VAL A 208 10.36 10.62 20.74
N ALA A 209 10.51 9.64 21.63
CA ALA A 209 9.52 9.38 22.67
C ALA A 209 9.35 10.59 23.60
N GLU A 210 10.46 11.20 24.04
CA GLU A 210 10.43 12.46 24.80
C GLU A 210 9.67 13.56 24.04
N ALA A 211 9.96 13.73 22.75
CA ALA A 211 9.31 14.71 21.89
C ALA A 211 7.80 14.49 21.72
N ILE A 212 7.37 13.23 21.53
CA ILE A 212 5.95 12.85 21.45
C ILE A 212 5.24 13.28 22.72
N TYR A 213 5.72 12.84 23.88
CA TYR A 213 5.04 13.09 25.15
C TYR A 213 5.03 14.56 25.54
N LYS A 214 6.10 15.30 25.19
CA LYS A 214 6.13 16.75 25.37
C LYS A 214 5.05 17.45 24.54
N ALA A 215 4.95 17.16 23.24
CA ALA A 215 3.94 17.76 22.37
C ALA A 215 2.51 17.35 22.76
N GLN A 216 2.32 16.10 23.19
CA GLN A 216 1.03 15.61 23.70
C GLN A 216 0.62 16.33 24.98
N ALA A 217 1.53 16.52 25.94
CA ALA A 217 1.24 17.25 27.17
C ALA A 217 0.88 18.72 26.92
N GLU A 218 1.52 19.37 25.95
CA GLU A 218 1.24 20.78 25.60
C GLU A 218 -0.07 20.97 24.84
N SER A 219 -0.45 20.03 23.98
CA SER A 219 -1.64 20.15 23.12
C SER A 219 -2.88 19.46 23.67
N GLY A 220 -2.74 18.50 24.57
CA GLY A 220 -3.82 17.63 25.04
C GLY A 220 -4.30 16.59 24.01
N GLU A 221 -3.71 16.54 22.81
CA GLU A 221 -4.04 15.55 21.77
C GLU A 221 -3.05 14.37 21.81
N ILE A 222 -3.54 13.15 21.55
CA ILE A 222 -2.66 11.99 21.32
C ILE A 222 -1.78 12.26 20.09
N LYS A 223 -0.47 12.04 20.25
CA LYS A 223 0.54 12.22 19.20
C LYS A 223 1.30 10.93 18.93
N GLY A 224 1.87 10.80 17.74
CA GLY A 224 2.73 9.66 17.40
C GLY A 224 3.89 10.02 16.49
N HIS A 225 4.89 9.14 16.49
CA HIS A 225 5.94 9.15 15.49
C HIS A 225 6.14 7.73 14.98
N TYR A 226 6.18 7.54 13.66
CA TYR A 226 6.37 6.19 13.11
C TYR A 226 7.83 5.80 13.25
N LEU A 227 8.18 5.11 14.34
CA LEU A 227 9.52 4.61 14.60
C LEU A 227 9.84 3.42 13.68
N ASN A 228 10.88 3.53 12.85
CA ASN A 228 11.15 2.53 11.82
C ASN A 228 11.81 1.27 12.38
N ALA A 229 11.08 0.15 12.30
CA ALA A 229 11.50 -1.17 12.74
C ALA A 229 12.33 -1.93 11.69
N THR A 230 12.37 -1.48 10.43
CA THR A 230 13.08 -2.18 9.35
C THR A 230 14.56 -2.42 9.68
N ALA A 231 15.00 -3.68 9.57
CA ALA A 231 16.33 -4.13 9.96
C ALA A 231 16.85 -5.21 9.00
N GLY A 232 18.12 -5.59 9.17
CA GLY A 232 18.76 -6.64 8.34
C GLY A 232 18.35 -8.07 8.71
N THR A 233 17.75 -8.29 9.88
CA THR A 233 17.23 -9.59 10.31
C THR A 233 15.91 -9.42 11.08
N CYS A 234 15.12 -10.50 11.18
CA CYS A 234 13.85 -10.49 11.91
C CYS A 234 14.06 -10.25 13.42
N GLU A 235 15.14 -10.76 14.00
CA GLU A 235 15.47 -10.58 15.43
C GLU A 235 15.72 -9.10 15.76
N GLU A 236 16.48 -8.39 14.92
CA GLU A 236 16.71 -6.96 15.12
C GLU A 236 15.45 -6.12 14.82
N MET A 237 14.61 -6.54 13.87
CA MET A 237 13.32 -5.90 13.62
C MET A 237 12.40 -5.99 14.85
N LEU A 238 12.21 -7.20 15.40
CA LEU A 238 11.36 -7.41 16.57
C LEU A 238 11.93 -6.76 17.83
N LYS A 239 13.27 -6.72 17.99
CA LYS A 239 13.93 -5.99 19.08
C LYS A 239 13.62 -4.49 19.06
N ARG A 240 13.52 -3.88 17.88
CA ARG A 240 13.12 -2.47 17.75
C ARG A 240 11.66 -2.28 18.08
N ALA A 241 10.78 -3.14 17.56
CA ALA A 241 9.35 -3.11 17.87
C ALA A 241 9.10 -3.26 19.39
N GLN A 242 9.82 -4.17 20.05
CA GLN A 242 9.79 -4.35 21.50
C GLN A 242 10.24 -3.11 22.27
N CYS A 243 11.30 -2.44 21.82
CA CYS A 243 11.71 -1.18 22.43
C CYS A 243 10.65 -0.07 22.24
N ALA A 244 10.03 0.03 21.07
CA ALA A 244 8.95 0.99 20.83
C ALA A 244 7.75 0.73 21.74
N LYS A 245 7.35 -0.55 21.90
CA LYS A 245 6.34 -0.98 22.87
C LYS A 245 6.70 -0.56 24.31
N GLU A 246 7.93 -0.82 24.76
CA GLU A 246 8.41 -0.47 26.10
C GLU A 246 8.39 1.04 26.37
N LEU A 247 8.60 1.84 25.32
CA LEU A 247 8.49 3.30 25.39
C LEU A 247 7.04 3.80 25.39
N GLY A 248 6.05 2.92 25.16
CA GLY A 248 4.63 3.23 25.15
C GLY A 248 4.16 4.05 23.94
N VAL A 249 4.95 4.14 22.86
CA VAL A 249 4.55 4.91 21.68
C VAL A 249 3.42 4.20 20.92
N PRO A 250 2.54 4.92 20.20
CA PRO A 250 1.35 4.29 19.62
C PRO A 250 1.61 3.56 18.30
N ILE A 251 2.72 3.82 17.60
CA ILE A 251 2.91 3.44 16.20
C ILE A 251 4.38 3.20 15.85
N VAL A 252 4.61 2.19 15.00
CA VAL A 252 5.89 1.91 14.34
C VAL A 252 5.71 1.91 12.82
N MET A 253 6.81 1.90 12.06
CA MET A 253 6.75 1.67 10.60
C MET A 253 7.65 0.55 10.11
N HIS A 254 7.31 0.02 8.93
CA HIS A 254 8.07 -1.00 8.23
C HIS A 254 8.05 -0.81 6.71
N ASP A 255 9.20 -1.03 6.08
CA ASP A 255 9.37 -1.08 4.63
C ASP A 255 9.08 -2.50 4.11
N TYR A 256 7.81 -2.83 3.87
CA TYR A 256 7.37 -4.23 3.72
C TYR A 256 7.96 -4.98 2.52
N LEU A 257 8.25 -4.32 1.39
CA LEU A 257 8.82 -4.99 0.21
C LEU A 257 10.31 -5.25 0.39
N THR A 258 11.06 -4.25 0.86
CA THR A 258 12.51 -4.38 1.07
C THR A 258 12.84 -5.22 2.30
N GLY A 259 11.96 -5.25 3.30
CA GLY A 259 12.02 -6.22 4.41
C GLY A 259 11.47 -7.60 4.05
N GLY A 260 10.53 -7.66 3.10
CA GLY A 260 9.87 -8.88 2.62
C GLY A 260 8.57 -9.22 3.35
N PHE A 261 7.65 -9.89 2.64
CA PHE A 261 6.33 -10.26 3.17
C PHE A 261 6.40 -11.13 4.42
N THR A 262 7.33 -12.09 4.50
CA THR A 262 7.49 -12.94 5.69
C THR A 262 7.81 -12.14 6.95
N ALA A 263 8.73 -11.17 6.85
CA ALA A 263 9.05 -10.28 7.95
C ALA A 263 7.87 -9.36 8.28
N ASN A 264 7.18 -8.84 7.25
CA ASN A 264 6.03 -7.98 7.43
C ASN A 264 4.87 -8.68 8.17
N THR A 265 4.48 -9.88 7.75
CA THR A 265 3.42 -10.66 8.42
C THR A 265 3.81 -10.98 9.87
N SER A 266 5.08 -11.32 10.13
CA SER A 266 5.58 -11.52 11.49
C SER A 266 5.42 -10.26 12.36
N LEU A 267 5.77 -9.09 11.80
CA LEU A 267 5.62 -7.81 12.50
C LEU A 267 4.14 -7.42 12.68
N ALA A 268 3.27 -7.73 11.73
CA ALA A 268 1.84 -7.47 11.83
C ALA A 268 1.18 -8.28 12.96
N HIS A 269 1.55 -9.56 13.12
CA HIS A 269 1.12 -10.37 14.27
C HIS A 269 1.64 -9.78 15.59
N TYR A 270 2.94 -9.44 15.65
CA TYR A 270 3.53 -8.78 16.82
C TYR A 270 2.80 -7.48 17.20
N CYS A 271 2.48 -6.64 16.22
CA CYS A 271 1.77 -5.38 16.41
C CYS A 271 0.37 -5.57 16.97
N ARG A 272 -0.37 -6.58 16.50
CA ARG A 272 -1.68 -6.98 17.03
C ARG A 272 -1.57 -7.38 18.51
N ASP A 273 -0.64 -8.26 18.83
CA ASP A 273 -0.47 -8.81 20.19
C ASP A 273 0.06 -7.77 21.19
N HIS A 274 0.62 -6.67 20.70
CA HIS A 274 1.23 -5.63 21.54
C HIS A 274 0.62 -4.24 21.34
N SER A 275 -0.55 -4.16 20.70
CA SER A 275 -1.33 -2.92 20.55
C SER A 275 -0.58 -1.76 19.85
N LEU A 276 0.40 -2.06 19.01
CA LEU A 276 1.15 -1.08 18.21
C LEU A 276 0.50 -0.91 16.84
N LEU A 277 0.18 0.31 16.45
CA LEU A 277 -0.19 0.59 15.05
C LEU A 277 1.00 0.31 14.12
N LEU A 278 0.71 -0.20 12.92
CA LEU A 278 1.73 -0.56 11.93
C LEU A 278 1.60 0.25 10.64
N HIS A 279 2.45 1.25 10.49
CA HIS A 279 2.54 2.01 9.24
C HIS A 279 3.41 1.30 8.20
N ILE A 280 2.92 1.17 6.97
CA ILE A 280 3.68 0.53 5.88
C ILE A 280 4.14 1.54 4.85
N HIS A 281 5.45 1.63 4.68
CA HIS A 281 6.06 2.35 3.59
C HIS A 281 6.37 1.39 2.43
N ARG A 282 6.04 1.81 1.20
CA ARG A 282 6.13 0.97 -0.01
C ARG A 282 7.48 1.07 -0.73
N ALA A 283 8.59 1.19 -0.01
CA ALA A 283 9.92 1.28 -0.64
C ALA A 283 10.10 0.15 -1.67
N MET A 284 10.74 0.43 -2.82
CA MET A 284 10.90 -0.48 -3.97
C MET A 284 9.68 -0.72 -4.87
N HIS A 285 8.45 -0.33 -4.49
CA HIS A 285 7.24 -0.66 -5.28
C HIS A 285 7.32 -0.29 -6.77
N ALA A 286 7.84 0.89 -7.10
CA ALA A 286 7.93 1.40 -8.46
C ALA A 286 8.93 0.65 -9.37
N VAL A 287 9.76 -0.24 -8.80
CA VAL A 287 10.53 -1.21 -9.59
C VAL A 287 9.59 -2.25 -10.22
N LEU A 288 8.47 -2.56 -9.55
CA LEU A 288 7.51 -3.58 -9.97
C LEU A 288 6.29 -2.98 -10.68
N ASP A 289 5.80 -1.82 -10.25
CA ASP A 289 4.43 -1.39 -10.62
C ASP A 289 4.33 -0.25 -11.64
N ARG A 290 5.46 0.37 -11.97
CA ARG A 290 5.49 1.60 -12.77
C ARG A 290 5.12 1.39 -14.24
N GLN A 291 5.67 0.36 -14.86
CA GLN A 291 5.51 0.15 -16.30
C GLN A 291 4.20 -0.58 -16.58
N LYS A 292 3.41 -0.05 -17.53
CA LYS A 292 2.11 -0.64 -17.90
C LYS A 292 2.26 -2.00 -18.59
N ILE A 293 3.40 -2.26 -19.23
CA ILE A 293 3.61 -3.47 -20.04
C ILE A 293 4.17 -4.66 -19.25
N HIS A 294 4.86 -4.43 -18.12
CA HIS A 294 5.55 -5.49 -17.38
C HIS A 294 5.56 -5.22 -15.87
N GLY A 295 5.44 -6.27 -15.06
CA GLY A 295 5.59 -6.22 -13.61
C GLY A 295 4.30 -6.53 -12.84
N MET A 296 4.01 -5.83 -11.76
CA MET A 296 2.83 -6.10 -10.95
C MET A 296 2.17 -4.79 -10.57
N HIS A 297 0.90 -4.59 -10.91
CA HIS A 297 0.21 -3.35 -10.59
C HIS A 297 0.11 -3.12 -9.08
N PHE A 298 0.20 -1.86 -8.64
CA PHE A 298 0.16 -1.49 -7.22
C PHE A 298 -1.09 -1.99 -6.48
N ARG A 299 -2.25 -2.08 -7.16
CA ARG A 299 -3.49 -2.65 -6.59
C ARG A 299 -3.31 -4.08 -6.06
N VAL A 300 -2.49 -4.89 -6.73
CA VAL A 300 -2.17 -6.26 -6.29
C VAL A 300 -1.31 -6.20 -5.03
N LEU A 301 -0.32 -5.32 -5.02
CA LEU A 301 0.52 -5.06 -3.85
C LEU A 301 -0.29 -4.54 -2.65
N ALA A 302 -1.32 -3.71 -2.89
CA ALA A 302 -2.23 -3.21 -1.87
C ALA A 302 -3.10 -4.33 -1.29
N LYS A 303 -3.68 -5.19 -2.13
CA LYS A 303 -4.40 -6.40 -1.69
C LYS A 303 -3.51 -7.32 -0.85
N ALA A 304 -2.30 -7.59 -1.34
CA ALA A 304 -1.31 -8.43 -0.65
C ALA A 304 -0.90 -7.86 0.70
N LEU A 305 -0.71 -6.54 0.81
CA LEU A 305 -0.41 -5.90 2.08
C LEU A 305 -1.61 -5.95 3.03
N ARG A 306 -2.84 -5.70 2.55
CA ARG A 306 -4.03 -5.80 3.38
C ARG A 306 -4.19 -7.20 3.97
N LEU A 307 -3.86 -8.26 3.22
CA LEU A 307 -3.80 -9.63 3.72
C LEU A 307 -2.66 -9.83 4.75
N SER A 308 -1.42 -9.44 4.41
CA SER A 308 -0.24 -9.59 5.28
C SER A 308 -0.38 -8.84 6.61
N GLY A 309 -1.04 -7.67 6.57
CA GLY A 309 -1.30 -6.80 7.71
C GLY A 309 -0.47 -5.52 7.67
N GLY A 310 -1.18 -4.40 7.64
CA GLY A 310 -0.66 -3.05 7.80
C GLY A 310 -1.81 -2.09 8.04
N ASP A 311 -1.71 -1.26 9.08
CA ASP A 311 -2.75 -0.29 9.42
C ASP A 311 -2.77 0.87 8.43
N HIS A 312 -1.59 1.27 7.95
CA HIS A 312 -1.44 2.27 6.88
C HIS A 312 -0.72 1.68 5.68
N LEU A 313 -0.97 2.25 4.49
CA LEU A 313 -0.13 2.03 3.31
C LEU A 313 -0.06 3.29 2.44
N HIS A 314 1.15 3.67 2.04
CA HIS A 314 1.37 4.72 1.04
C HIS A 314 0.65 4.40 -0.28
N SER A 315 -0.24 5.28 -0.74
CA SER A 315 -1.14 5.02 -1.86
C SER A 315 -1.06 6.09 -2.97
N GLY A 316 0.01 6.89 -3.00
CA GLY A 316 0.17 7.97 -3.98
C GLY A 316 -0.62 9.23 -3.62
N THR A 317 -0.53 10.26 -4.44
CA THR A 317 -1.09 11.59 -4.14
C THR A 317 -1.92 12.19 -5.26
N VAL A 318 -1.86 11.63 -6.48
CA VAL A 318 -2.39 12.18 -7.74
C VAL A 318 -1.72 13.50 -8.16
N VAL A 319 -1.70 14.49 -7.27
CA VAL A 319 -1.21 15.86 -7.53
C VAL A 319 0.23 16.12 -7.07
N GLY A 320 0.85 15.16 -6.37
CA GLY A 320 2.21 15.32 -5.87
C GLY A 320 3.29 14.96 -6.89
N LYS A 321 4.53 14.79 -6.41
CA LYS A 321 5.70 14.59 -7.27
C LYS A 321 5.87 13.17 -7.83
N LEU A 322 5.08 12.21 -7.34
CA LEU A 322 5.17 10.79 -7.68
C LEU A 322 3.97 10.45 -8.58
N GLU A 323 4.14 9.50 -9.49
CA GLU A 323 3.07 9.07 -10.38
C GLU A 323 1.83 8.59 -9.62
N GLY A 324 0.66 8.93 -10.15
CA GLY A 324 -0.65 8.46 -9.70
C GLY A 324 -1.74 9.00 -10.62
N GLU A 325 -2.23 8.16 -11.53
CA GLU A 325 -3.44 8.48 -12.30
C GLU A 325 -4.65 8.43 -11.35
N ARG A 326 -5.57 9.38 -11.47
CA ARG A 326 -6.63 9.63 -10.49
C ARG A 326 -7.58 8.45 -10.36
N GLU A 327 -8.15 7.96 -11.45
CA GLU A 327 -9.17 6.90 -11.40
C GLU A 327 -8.58 5.57 -10.92
N VAL A 328 -7.38 5.24 -11.38
CA VAL A 328 -6.62 4.07 -10.89
C VAL A 328 -6.29 4.21 -9.41
N THR A 329 -5.98 5.42 -8.94
CA THR A 329 -5.71 5.69 -7.52
C THR A 329 -6.96 5.47 -6.67
N LEU A 330 -8.10 6.00 -7.09
CA LEU A 330 -9.37 5.76 -6.41
C LEU A 330 -9.69 4.27 -6.35
N GLY A 331 -9.48 3.53 -7.44
CA GLY A 331 -9.73 2.08 -7.48
C GLY A 331 -8.96 1.28 -6.42
N PHE A 332 -7.65 1.51 -6.25
CA PHE A 332 -6.92 0.79 -5.20
C PHE A 332 -7.11 1.37 -3.79
N VAL A 333 -7.54 2.63 -3.65
CA VAL A 333 -7.97 3.18 -2.36
C VAL A 333 -9.26 2.51 -1.88
N ASP A 334 -10.22 2.29 -2.77
CA ASP A 334 -11.46 1.55 -2.48
C ASP A 334 -11.12 0.11 -2.04
N LEU A 335 -10.22 -0.58 -2.77
CA LEU A 335 -9.73 -1.92 -2.39
C LEU A 335 -9.00 -1.97 -1.04
N MET A 336 -8.41 -0.86 -0.59
CA MET A 336 -7.74 -0.78 0.71
C MET A 336 -8.71 -0.56 1.87
N ARG A 337 -9.81 0.17 1.65
CA ARG A 337 -10.73 0.61 2.72
C ARG A 337 -11.99 -0.22 2.80
N ASP A 338 -12.60 -0.49 1.66
CA ASP A 338 -13.98 -0.96 1.61
C ASP A 338 -14.07 -2.43 2.01
N ASN A 339 -15.23 -2.86 2.50
CA ASN A 339 -15.50 -4.27 2.74
C ASN A 339 -15.82 -5.01 1.43
N PHE A 340 -16.38 -4.32 0.45
CA PHE A 340 -16.78 -4.89 -0.83
C PHE A 340 -16.52 -3.87 -1.95
N SER A 341 -15.80 -4.27 -2.98
CA SER A 341 -15.53 -3.43 -4.15
C SER A 341 -16.00 -4.15 -5.41
N GLU A 342 -16.89 -3.54 -6.17
CA GLU A 342 -17.40 -4.09 -7.43
C GLU A 342 -16.35 -4.04 -8.54
N LYS A 343 -16.45 -4.95 -9.51
CA LYS A 343 -15.70 -4.87 -10.76
C LYS A 343 -16.00 -3.54 -11.46
N ASP A 344 -14.96 -2.73 -11.62
CA ASP A 344 -14.99 -1.47 -12.35
C ASP A 344 -13.70 -1.30 -13.17
N ARG A 345 -13.81 -1.57 -14.48
CA ARG A 345 -12.67 -1.47 -15.40
C ARG A 345 -12.20 -0.03 -15.62
N SER A 346 -13.03 0.98 -15.35
CA SER A 346 -12.64 2.40 -15.50
C SER A 346 -11.63 2.83 -14.42
N ARG A 347 -11.73 2.23 -13.23
CA ARG A 347 -10.76 2.36 -12.12
C ARG A 347 -9.72 1.24 -12.07
N GLY A 348 -9.75 0.34 -13.06
CA GLY A 348 -8.83 -0.78 -13.17
C GLY A 348 -9.07 -1.92 -12.18
N ILE A 349 -10.28 -2.04 -11.61
CA ILE A 349 -10.70 -3.19 -10.80
C ILE A 349 -11.25 -4.26 -11.75
N TYR A 350 -10.52 -5.37 -11.92
CA TYR A 350 -10.89 -6.43 -12.86
C TYR A 350 -11.88 -7.42 -12.27
N PHE A 351 -11.85 -7.58 -10.95
CA PHE A 351 -12.69 -8.51 -10.21
C PHE A 351 -13.37 -7.83 -9.04
N THR A 352 -14.64 -8.18 -8.83
CA THR A 352 -15.32 -7.90 -7.56
C THR A 352 -14.54 -8.56 -6.42
N GLN A 353 -14.34 -7.83 -5.32
CA GLN A 353 -13.60 -8.28 -4.16
C GLN A 353 -14.44 -8.09 -2.89
N ASP A 354 -14.78 -9.19 -2.24
CA ASP A 354 -15.33 -9.20 -0.88
C ASP A 354 -14.20 -9.47 0.13
N TRP A 355 -14.06 -8.60 1.11
CA TRP A 355 -13.06 -8.70 2.16
C TRP A 355 -13.59 -9.39 3.42
N VAL A 356 -14.86 -9.76 3.47
CA VAL A 356 -15.49 -10.54 4.54
C VAL A 356 -15.05 -10.12 5.95
N SER A 357 -15.18 -8.81 6.19
CA SER A 357 -14.85 -8.12 7.44
C SER A 357 -13.36 -8.00 7.77
N LEU A 358 -12.46 -8.24 6.81
CA LEU A 358 -11.05 -7.90 6.98
C LEU A 358 -10.93 -6.37 7.17
N PRO A 359 -10.26 -5.88 8.23
CA PRO A 359 -10.18 -4.45 8.50
C PRO A 359 -9.63 -3.66 7.30
N GLY A 360 -10.11 -2.42 7.14
CA GLY A 360 -9.58 -1.50 6.14
C GLY A 360 -8.21 -0.97 6.54
N THR A 361 -7.36 -0.69 5.55
CA THR A 361 -6.05 -0.04 5.69
C THR A 361 -6.20 1.45 5.35
N VAL A 362 -5.65 2.34 6.20
CA VAL A 362 -5.63 3.79 5.95
C VAL A 362 -4.73 4.10 4.75
N PRO A 363 -5.25 4.66 3.64
CA PRO A 363 -4.43 5.18 2.56
C PRO A 363 -3.61 6.39 3.01
N VAL A 364 -2.33 6.40 2.66
CA VAL A 364 -1.41 7.50 2.99
C VAL A 364 -1.00 8.24 1.72
N ALA A 365 -1.43 9.50 1.62
CA ALA A 365 -1.04 10.41 0.56
C ALA A 365 0.22 11.18 0.96
N SER A 366 1.35 10.89 0.32
CA SER A 366 2.65 11.45 0.69
C SER A 366 3.54 11.71 -0.53
N GLY A 367 4.25 12.84 -0.52
CA GLY A 367 5.30 13.16 -1.48
C GLY A 367 5.01 14.36 -2.37
N GLY A 368 5.69 15.48 -2.09
CA GLY A 368 5.62 16.68 -2.93
C GLY A 368 4.28 17.42 -2.86
N ILE A 369 3.53 17.26 -1.76
CA ILE A 369 2.27 17.98 -1.51
C ILE A 369 2.48 19.13 -0.52
N HIS A 370 1.61 20.15 -0.59
CA HIS A 370 1.63 21.40 0.18
C HIS A 370 0.20 21.96 0.31
N VAL A 371 0.02 23.08 1.00
CA VAL A 371 -1.29 23.62 1.41
C VAL A 371 -2.28 23.85 0.25
N TRP A 372 -1.80 24.26 -0.94
CA TRP A 372 -2.66 24.44 -2.12
C TRP A 372 -3.25 23.13 -2.66
N HIS A 373 -2.63 21.99 -2.37
CA HIS A 373 -3.16 20.69 -2.73
C HIS A 373 -4.24 20.18 -1.77
N MET A 374 -4.44 20.84 -0.62
CA MET A 374 -5.34 20.36 0.42
C MET A 374 -6.79 20.12 -0.05
N PRO A 375 -7.43 21.03 -0.82
CA PRO A 375 -8.79 20.79 -1.31
C PRO A 375 -8.90 19.52 -2.16
N ALA A 376 -7.95 19.32 -3.08
CA ALA A 376 -7.90 18.14 -3.94
C ALA A 376 -7.64 16.86 -3.15
N LEU A 377 -6.76 16.91 -2.15
CA LEU A 377 -6.45 15.73 -1.31
C LEU A 377 -7.64 15.32 -0.44
N VAL A 378 -8.34 16.28 0.18
CA VAL A 378 -9.54 16.02 0.97
C VAL A 378 -10.67 15.47 0.11
N GLU A 379 -10.79 15.94 -1.13
CA GLU A 379 -11.78 15.44 -2.09
C GLU A 379 -11.44 14.02 -2.59
N ILE A 380 -10.20 13.77 -2.99
CA ILE A 380 -9.76 12.46 -3.54
C ILE A 380 -9.78 11.37 -2.47
N PHE A 381 -9.17 11.64 -1.31
CA PHE A 381 -8.91 10.61 -0.32
C PHE A 381 -9.99 10.56 0.78
N GLY A 382 -10.77 11.63 0.97
CA GLY A 382 -11.77 11.69 2.04
C GLY A 382 -11.15 11.63 3.44
N ASP A 383 -11.99 11.41 4.46
CA ASP A 383 -11.57 11.53 5.86
C ASP A 383 -10.66 10.38 6.31
N ASP A 384 -10.91 9.16 5.85
CA ASP A 384 -10.13 7.96 6.18
C ASP A 384 -8.84 7.89 5.37
N ALA A 385 -7.93 8.83 5.65
CA ALA A 385 -6.62 8.94 5.02
C ALA A 385 -5.60 9.62 5.95
N CYS A 386 -4.31 9.47 5.63
CA CYS A 386 -3.24 10.25 6.24
C CYS A 386 -2.52 11.08 5.17
N LEU A 387 -2.56 12.41 5.30
CA LEU A 387 -1.91 13.35 4.37
C LEU A 387 -0.57 13.79 4.95
N GLN A 388 0.53 13.54 4.22
CA GLN A 388 1.89 13.72 4.73
C GLN A 388 2.68 14.83 4.04
N PHE A 389 3.04 15.84 4.82
CA PHE A 389 3.70 17.06 4.35
C PHE A 389 5.13 17.15 4.88
N GLY A 390 6.07 16.39 4.31
CA GLY A 390 7.48 16.46 4.70
C GLY A 390 8.10 17.84 4.41
N GLY A 391 8.41 18.09 3.12
CA GLY A 391 8.90 19.41 2.68
C GLY A 391 7.89 20.54 2.94
N GLY A 392 6.59 20.26 2.79
CA GLY A 392 5.52 21.23 3.05
C GLY A 392 5.32 21.62 4.53
N THR A 393 6.04 21.00 5.46
CA THR A 393 6.11 21.43 6.87
C THR A 393 7.49 22.01 7.18
N LEU A 394 8.56 21.24 6.95
CA LEU A 394 9.92 21.63 7.35
C LEU A 394 10.54 22.70 6.46
N GLY A 395 10.00 22.92 5.26
CA GLY A 395 10.42 23.97 4.34
C GLY A 395 9.71 25.31 4.57
N HIS A 396 8.80 25.39 5.55
CA HIS A 396 8.10 26.63 5.86
C HIS A 396 9.08 27.73 6.33
N PRO A 397 8.98 28.98 5.86
CA PRO A 397 9.98 30.02 6.14
C PRO A 397 10.09 30.39 7.63
N TRP A 398 9.05 30.10 8.42
CA TRP A 398 9.03 30.38 9.87
C TRP A 398 9.31 29.13 10.74
N GLY A 399 9.74 28.03 10.13
CA GLY A 399 10.07 26.79 10.83
C GLY A 399 8.91 25.79 10.94
N ASN A 400 9.18 24.64 11.55
CA ASN A 400 8.31 23.45 11.46
C ASN A 400 6.95 23.66 12.11
N ALA A 401 6.89 24.30 13.29
CA ALA A 401 5.62 24.46 14.00
C ALA A 401 4.64 25.36 13.23
N PRO A 402 5.05 26.52 12.68
CA PRO A 402 4.23 27.27 11.72
C PRO A 402 3.83 26.46 10.48
N GLY A 403 4.75 25.69 9.89
CA GLY A 403 4.42 24.83 8.75
C GLY A 403 3.37 23.76 9.08
N ALA A 404 3.44 23.19 10.29
CA ALA A 404 2.46 22.24 10.78
C ALA A 404 1.09 22.90 11.00
N ALA A 405 1.07 24.11 11.57
CA ALA A 405 -0.14 24.89 11.79
C ALA A 405 -0.81 25.25 10.46
N ALA A 406 -0.04 25.69 9.47
CA ALA A 406 -0.54 25.98 8.12
C ALA A 406 -1.25 24.78 7.49
N ASN A 407 -0.63 23.58 7.55
CA ASN A 407 -1.24 22.36 7.02
C ASN A 407 -2.51 21.96 7.81
N ARG A 408 -2.51 22.12 9.14
CA ARG A 408 -3.67 21.83 9.99
C ARG A 408 -4.85 22.74 9.65
N ILE A 409 -4.61 24.05 9.57
CA ILE A 409 -5.63 25.06 9.28
C ILE A 409 -6.20 24.87 7.87
N ALA A 410 -5.34 24.61 6.87
CA ALA A 410 -5.80 24.31 5.51
C ALA A 410 -6.72 23.07 5.48
N CYS A 411 -6.36 22.00 6.21
CA CYS A 411 -7.14 20.77 6.27
C CYS A 411 -8.52 21.01 6.91
N GLU A 412 -8.55 21.64 8.09
CA GLU A 412 -9.80 21.90 8.81
C GLU A 412 -10.71 22.86 8.02
N ALA A 413 -10.16 23.88 7.36
CA ALA A 413 -10.94 24.78 6.50
C ALA A 413 -11.57 24.04 5.31
N CYS A 414 -10.83 23.12 4.67
CA CYS A 414 -11.37 22.30 3.57
C CYS A 414 -12.47 21.35 4.06
N VAL A 415 -12.25 20.67 5.19
CA VAL A 415 -13.25 19.77 5.77
C VAL A 415 -14.51 20.53 6.17
N GLN A 416 -14.38 21.69 6.81
CA GLN A 416 -15.51 22.55 7.16
C GLN A 416 -16.29 22.96 5.89
N ALA A 417 -15.61 23.52 4.89
CA ALA A 417 -16.24 23.96 3.66
C ALA A 417 -16.98 22.82 2.92
N ARG A 418 -16.36 21.63 2.85
CA ARG A 418 -17.00 20.43 2.28
C ARG A 418 -18.28 20.07 3.04
N ASN A 419 -18.22 20.06 4.37
CA ASN A 419 -19.36 19.70 5.21
C ASN A 419 -20.47 20.76 5.16
N GLU A 420 -20.14 22.01 4.85
CA GLU A 420 -21.09 23.10 4.57
C GLU A 420 -21.67 23.05 3.14
N GLY A 421 -21.27 22.07 2.32
CA GLY A 421 -21.79 21.84 0.97
C GLY A 421 -21.05 22.58 -0.14
N ARG A 422 -19.88 23.17 0.13
CA ARG A 422 -19.05 23.84 -0.88
C ARG A 422 -18.32 22.83 -1.77
N SER A 423 -18.11 23.20 -3.02
CA SER A 423 -17.38 22.36 -3.98
C SER A 423 -15.88 22.54 -3.82
N LEU A 424 -15.17 21.57 -3.22
CA LEU A 424 -13.71 21.66 -3.07
C LEU A 424 -12.97 21.70 -4.43
N ALA A 425 -13.53 21.04 -5.44
CA ALA A 425 -12.95 21.01 -6.79
C ALA A 425 -13.00 22.38 -7.48
N GLU A 426 -14.06 23.17 -7.24
CA GLU A 426 -14.26 24.46 -7.89
C GLU A 426 -13.80 25.63 -7.01
N GLU A 427 -14.03 25.55 -5.70
CA GLU A 427 -13.84 26.65 -4.74
C GLU A 427 -12.58 26.49 -3.89
N GLY A 428 -11.81 25.41 -4.05
CA GLY A 428 -10.68 25.06 -3.19
C GLY A 428 -9.67 26.20 -2.98
N ASN A 429 -9.30 26.89 -4.06
CA ASN A 429 -8.37 28.02 -3.97
C ASN A 429 -8.95 29.22 -3.20
N VAL A 430 -10.27 29.44 -3.27
CA VAL A 430 -10.96 30.51 -2.54
C VAL A 430 -10.98 30.16 -1.05
N ILE A 431 -11.31 28.91 -0.70
CA ILE A 431 -11.32 28.40 0.67
C ILE A 431 -9.96 28.60 1.34
N ILE A 432 -8.87 28.22 0.67
CA ILE A 432 -7.51 28.40 1.20
C ILE A 432 -7.17 29.88 1.41
N ARG A 433 -7.50 30.75 0.44
CA ARG A 433 -7.26 32.20 0.57
C ARG A 433 -8.08 32.82 1.69
N ASP A 434 -9.32 32.37 1.89
CA ASP A 434 -10.17 32.87 2.97
C ASP A 434 -9.63 32.48 4.35
N ALA A 435 -9.13 31.25 4.49
CA ALA A 435 -8.44 30.81 5.72
C ALA A 435 -7.13 31.58 5.96
N ALA A 436 -6.37 31.88 4.90
CA ALA A 436 -5.12 32.63 4.99
C ALA A 436 -5.30 34.08 5.50
N LYS A 437 -6.50 34.68 5.37
CA LYS A 437 -6.77 36.04 5.87
C LYS A 437 -6.63 36.17 7.39
N TRP A 438 -6.84 35.08 8.13
CA TRP A 438 -6.78 35.07 9.60
C TRP A 438 -5.71 34.11 10.15
N SER A 439 -5.04 33.34 9.30
CA SER A 439 -3.86 32.54 9.68
C SER A 439 -2.61 33.05 8.97
N PRO A 440 -1.73 33.78 9.69
CA PRO A 440 -0.45 34.24 9.14
C PRO A 440 0.43 33.08 8.66
N GLU A 441 0.43 31.95 9.36
CA GLU A 441 1.21 30.76 8.99
C GLU A 441 0.73 30.17 7.66
N LEU A 442 -0.58 30.05 7.45
CA LEU A 442 -1.13 29.60 6.18
C LEU A 442 -0.85 30.61 5.06
N SER A 443 -0.95 31.92 5.33
CA SER A 443 -0.61 32.95 4.36
C SER A 443 0.84 32.83 3.90
N ALA A 444 1.79 32.69 4.83
CA ALA A 444 3.20 32.51 4.51
C ALA A 444 3.45 31.21 3.73
N ALA A 445 2.78 30.12 4.09
CA ALA A 445 2.86 28.86 3.35
C ALA A 445 2.28 28.94 1.92
N CYS A 446 1.33 29.86 1.67
CA CYS A 446 0.71 30.05 0.36
C CYS A 446 1.58 30.88 -0.60
N GLU A 447 2.48 31.72 -0.07
CA GLU A 447 3.39 32.58 -0.84
C GLU A 447 4.64 31.86 -1.35
N VAL A 448 4.97 30.70 -0.76
CA VAL A 448 6.10 29.83 -1.14
C VAL A 448 5.60 28.69 -2.01
#